data_AF-A0A660S4A1-F1
#
_entry.id   AF-A0A660S4A1-F1
#
_cell.length_a   1.000
_cell.length_b   1.000
_cell.length_c   1.000
_cell.angle_alpha   90.00
_cell.angle_beta   90.00
_cell.angle_gamma   90.00
#
_symmetry.space_group_name_H-M   'P 1'
#
loop_
_entity.id
_entity.type
_entity.pdbx_description
1 polymer ?
#
loop_
_entity_poly.entity_id
_entity_poly.type
_entity_poly.pdbx_seq_one_letter_code
_entity_poly.pdbx_strand_id
1 'polypeptide(L)'
;MRLKKKLTNQEIPRIKNILWRFFKNSFKKGYPDNPGTPQEFDYRKKLTTKEEKIIYEAKKKMPNLQKILKEAYESIQNEELRIFQSEYIKTHFSECVVKLEQKAFSIYLKYEERLFLSIIEKWISENEDFLIKLNKKCSDFKEFTKEICRNFYPVVQRMEFESSQTRKARGGKSFEYIIECLLKAINIPCEKPRGREPRRILKRVDLVIPDQSTAINRPDQAFFLSCKRTLRERWKQAIPERKPSWRVFLLTIDENLPEDKANEIDALGMIVYVKDELKNQTHLKDKSWVRKLSDLPKDILGK
;
A
#
# COMPACT_ATOMS: atom_id res chain seq x y z
N MET A 1 0.72 47.10 24.88
CA MET A 1 0.45 45.70 24.47
C MET A 1 0.17 45.68 22.96
N ARG A 2 1.16 45.40 22.10
CA ARG A 2 0.92 45.34 20.63
C ARG A 2 0.07 44.11 20.32
N LEU A 3 -1.16 44.31 19.87
CA LEU A 3 -2.02 43.23 19.35
C LEU A 3 -1.22 42.44 18.30
N LYS A 4 -0.94 41.16 18.58
CA LYS A 4 -0.40 40.24 17.57
C LYS A 4 -1.43 40.20 16.44
N LYS A 5 -1.08 40.79 15.28
CA LYS A 5 -1.89 40.64 14.07
C LYS A 5 -2.01 39.14 13.80
N LYS A 6 -3.22 38.64 13.59
CA LYS A 6 -3.49 37.26 13.16
C LYS A 6 -3.68 37.24 11.64
N LEU A 7 -3.47 36.08 11.02
CA LEU A 7 -3.87 35.87 9.63
C LEU A 7 -5.39 36.01 9.54
N THR A 8 -5.85 36.69 8.49
CA THR A 8 -7.27 36.87 8.25
C THR A 8 -7.94 35.55 7.82
N ASN A 9 -9.26 35.47 7.99
CA ASN A 9 -10.07 34.34 7.55
C ASN A 9 -10.02 34.10 6.02
N GLN A 10 -9.53 35.09 5.24
CA GLN A 10 -9.33 34.96 3.80
C GLN A 10 -7.90 34.50 3.42
N GLU A 11 -6.89 34.83 4.23
CA GLU A 11 -5.49 34.45 3.97
C GLU A 11 -5.23 32.95 4.25
N ILE A 12 -5.82 32.40 5.32
CA ILE A 12 -5.62 30.98 5.69
C ILE A 12 -6.06 30.01 4.58
N PRO A 13 -7.28 30.11 4.01
CA PRO A 13 -7.70 29.24 2.91
C PRO A 13 -6.80 29.36 1.68
N ARG A 14 -6.30 30.57 1.38
CA ARG A 14 -5.40 30.81 0.25
C ARG A 14 -4.06 30.11 0.45
N ILE A 15 -3.44 30.26 1.62
CA ILE A 15 -2.17 29.59 1.96
C ILE A 15 -2.35 28.08 1.97
N LYS A 16 -3.44 27.58 2.57
CA LYS A 16 -3.77 26.14 2.58
C LYS A 16 -3.86 25.58 1.16
N ASN A 17 -4.52 26.29 0.23
CA ASN A 17 -4.64 25.87 -1.17
C ASN A 17 -3.27 25.86 -1.87
N ILE A 18 -2.42 26.85 -1.65
CA ILE A 18 -1.05 26.88 -2.21
C ILE A 18 -0.25 25.66 -1.74
N LEU A 19 -0.17 25.45 -0.43
CA LEU A 19 0.59 24.34 0.15
C LEU A 19 0.02 22.98 -0.27
N TRP A 20 -1.30 22.87 -0.40
CA TRP A 20 -1.95 21.66 -0.86
C TRP A 20 -1.64 21.34 -2.33
N ARG A 21 -1.66 22.35 -3.21
CA ARG A 21 -1.27 22.18 -4.62
C ARG A 21 0.21 21.81 -4.74
N PHE A 22 1.07 22.48 -3.98
CA PHE A 22 2.50 22.17 -3.92
C PHE A 22 2.74 20.72 -3.48
N PHE A 23 2.05 20.28 -2.43
CA PHE A 23 2.10 18.91 -1.94
C PHE A 23 1.63 17.90 -2.99
N LYS A 24 0.42 18.08 -3.57
CA LYS A 24 -0.11 17.18 -4.60
C LYS A 24 0.81 17.05 -5.82
N ASN A 25 1.42 18.14 -6.25
CA ASN A 25 2.34 18.13 -7.39
C ASN A 25 3.66 17.42 -7.09
N SER A 26 4.12 17.46 -5.84
CA SER A 26 5.33 16.76 -5.42
C SER A 26 5.11 15.23 -5.47
N PHE A 27 3.95 14.74 -4.98
CA PHE A 27 3.61 13.31 -5.01
C PHE A 27 3.36 12.75 -6.42
N LYS A 28 2.75 13.54 -7.32
CA LYS A 28 2.49 13.12 -8.72
C LYS A 28 3.76 12.84 -9.51
N LYS A 29 4.89 13.45 -9.13
CA LYS A 29 6.13 13.34 -9.89
C LYS A 29 6.98 12.12 -9.52
N GLY A 30 6.73 11.43 -8.39
CA GLY A 30 7.37 10.15 -8.04
C GLY A 30 8.89 10.14 -8.25
N TYR A 31 9.67 10.67 -7.32
CA TYR A 31 11.09 10.91 -7.55
C TYR A 31 12.05 9.96 -6.83
N PRO A 32 12.93 9.28 -7.61
CA PRO A 32 14.37 9.47 -7.40
C PRO A 32 15.11 10.19 -8.55
N ASP A 33 14.66 10.19 -9.82
CA ASP A 33 15.53 10.57 -10.97
C ASP A 33 14.86 11.44 -12.08
N ASN A 34 15.15 12.75 -12.12
CA ASN A 34 14.80 13.85 -13.07
C ASN A 34 15.77 14.95 -12.64
N PRO A 35 16.35 15.65 -13.61
CA PRO A 35 17.10 16.88 -13.42
C PRO A 35 16.21 18.14 -13.23
N GLY A 36 14.92 17.99 -12.89
CA GLY A 36 13.93 19.09 -12.82
C GLY A 36 13.53 19.48 -11.40
N THR A 37 14.24 18.98 -10.39
CA THR A 37 14.12 19.40 -8.99
C THR A 37 14.67 20.83 -8.88
N PRO A 38 13.94 21.80 -8.31
CA PRO A 38 14.49 23.13 -8.14
C PRO A 38 15.73 23.01 -7.25
N GLN A 39 16.91 23.20 -7.84
CA GLN A 39 18.23 23.20 -7.18
C GLN A 39 18.31 24.20 -6.01
N GLU A 40 17.29 25.04 -5.85
CA GLU A 40 17.12 26.07 -4.84
C GLU A 40 16.67 25.56 -3.46
N PHE A 41 16.25 24.29 -3.30
CA PHE A 41 15.81 23.76 -2.00
C PHE A 41 16.94 23.01 -1.27
N ASP A 42 17.21 23.37 -0.02
CA ASP A 42 18.19 22.66 0.82
C ASP A 42 17.59 21.34 1.33
N TYR A 43 17.89 20.26 0.62
CA TYR A 43 17.46 18.89 0.92
C TYR A 43 18.03 18.32 2.23
N ARG A 44 18.99 19.01 2.87
CA ARG A 44 19.59 18.60 4.15
C ARG A 44 18.93 19.29 5.35
N LYS A 45 18.01 20.23 5.12
CA LYS A 45 17.33 20.95 6.19
C LYS A 45 16.54 19.96 7.05
N LYS A 46 17.01 19.78 8.28
CA LYS A 46 16.34 18.94 9.28
C LYS A 46 15.02 19.58 9.68
N LEU A 47 14.02 18.74 9.91
CA LEU A 47 12.76 19.17 10.51
C LEU A 47 13.05 19.76 11.90
N THR A 48 12.30 20.79 12.24
CA THR A 48 12.26 21.29 13.61
C THR A 48 11.50 20.33 14.51
N THR A 49 11.77 20.36 15.82
CA THR A 49 11.02 19.57 16.82
C THR A 49 9.51 19.82 16.75
N LYS A 50 9.11 21.05 16.39
CA LYS A 50 7.70 21.40 16.17
C LYS A 50 7.11 20.65 14.98
N GLU A 51 7.80 20.65 13.85
CA GLU A 51 7.34 19.94 12.64
C GLU A 51 7.29 18.43 12.84
N GLU A 52 8.27 17.84 13.54
CA GLU A 52 8.24 16.43 13.92
C GLU A 52 7.00 16.10 14.77
N LYS A 53 6.69 16.96 15.74
CA LYS A 53 5.49 16.81 16.59
C LYS A 53 4.19 16.90 15.78
N ILE A 54 4.11 17.83 14.82
CA ILE A 54 2.94 17.96 13.92
C ILE A 54 2.70 16.67 13.15
N ILE A 55 3.77 16.14 12.53
CA ILE A 55 3.70 14.90 11.74
C ILE A 55 3.30 13.73 12.63
N TYR A 56 3.91 13.60 13.80
CA TYR A 56 3.62 12.53 14.75
C TYR A 56 2.15 12.52 15.19
N GLU A 57 1.62 13.67 15.62
CA GLU A 57 0.22 13.79 16.07
C GLU A 57 -0.78 13.54 14.93
N ALA A 58 -0.47 13.99 13.70
CA ALA A 58 -1.31 13.70 12.54
C ALA A 58 -1.36 12.19 12.23
N LYS A 59 -0.21 11.49 12.31
CA LYS A 59 -0.11 10.05 12.04
C LYS A 59 -0.89 9.20 13.03
N LYS A 60 -1.04 9.61 14.29
CA LYS A 60 -1.88 8.91 15.27
C LYS A 60 -3.35 8.81 14.86
N LYS A 61 -3.83 9.75 14.03
CA LYS A 61 -5.21 9.76 13.54
C LYS A 61 -5.45 8.82 12.37
N MET A 62 -4.38 8.26 11.77
CA MET A 62 -4.50 7.29 10.69
C MET A 62 -5.11 5.99 11.22
N PRO A 63 -6.25 5.52 10.69
CA PRO A 63 -6.83 4.27 11.13
C PRO A 63 -5.88 3.09 10.92
N ASN A 64 -6.02 2.06 11.76
CA ASN A 64 -5.31 0.81 11.55
C ASN A 64 -5.83 0.08 10.28
N LEU A 65 -5.09 -0.93 9.86
CA LEU A 65 -5.41 -1.67 8.65
C LEU A 65 -6.77 -2.38 8.73
N GLN A 66 -7.10 -2.98 9.88
CA GLN A 66 -8.36 -3.73 10.03
C GLN A 66 -9.58 -2.81 9.85
N LYS A 67 -9.52 -1.58 10.37
CA LYS A 67 -10.60 -0.60 10.20
C LYS A 67 -10.81 -0.25 8.72
N ILE A 68 -9.73 0.00 7.97
CA ILE A 68 -9.83 0.31 6.53
C ILE A 68 -10.44 -0.87 5.76
N LEU A 69 -10.02 -2.10 6.06
CA LEU A 69 -10.54 -3.29 5.40
C LEU A 69 -12.01 -3.55 5.76
N LYS A 70 -12.40 -3.29 7.00
CA LYS A 70 -13.81 -3.35 7.43
C LYS A 70 -14.66 -2.33 6.68
N GLU A 71 -14.22 -1.07 6.59
CA GLU A 71 -14.93 -0.04 5.83
C GLU A 71 -15.02 -0.38 4.33
N ALA A 72 -13.97 -1.00 3.76
CA ALA A 72 -13.99 -1.46 2.37
C ALA A 72 -15.01 -2.57 2.16
N TYR A 73 -15.06 -3.54 3.10
CA TYR A 73 -16.05 -4.61 3.10
C TYR A 73 -17.48 -4.04 3.18
N GLU A 74 -17.76 -3.19 4.17
CA GLU A 74 -19.08 -2.57 4.36
C GLU A 74 -19.51 -1.73 3.15
N SER A 75 -18.58 -0.97 2.55
CA SER A 75 -18.84 -0.21 1.33
C SER A 75 -19.23 -1.11 0.15
N ILE A 76 -18.46 -2.17 -0.12
CA ILE A 76 -18.79 -3.10 -1.21
C ILE A 76 -20.06 -3.87 -0.90
N GLN A 77 -20.32 -4.21 0.37
CA GLN A 77 -21.50 -5.00 0.73
C GLN A 77 -22.80 -4.25 0.40
N ASN A 78 -22.78 -2.93 0.57
CA ASN A 78 -23.90 -2.05 0.23
C ASN A 78 -24.03 -1.79 -1.28
N GLU A 79 -22.92 -1.87 -2.03
CA GLU A 79 -22.89 -1.57 -3.47
C GLU A 79 -23.11 -2.83 -4.35
N GLU A 80 -22.55 -3.97 -3.94
CA GLU A 80 -22.44 -5.17 -4.77
C GLU A 80 -22.27 -6.45 -3.91
N LEU A 81 -23.35 -6.85 -3.22
CA LEU A 81 -23.37 -7.98 -2.28
C LEU A 81 -22.86 -9.31 -2.86
N ARG A 82 -23.01 -9.54 -4.17
CA ARG A 82 -22.61 -10.80 -4.84
C ARG A 82 -21.13 -11.17 -4.63
N ILE A 83 -20.24 -10.18 -4.47
CA ILE A 83 -18.80 -10.39 -4.26
C ILE A 83 -18.51 -11.18 -2.98
N PHE A 84 -19.46 -11.22 -2.04
CA PHE A 84 -19.33 -11.95 -0.77
C PHE A 84 -20.08 -13.28 -0.74
N GLN A 85 -20.78 -13.64 -1.82
CA GLN A 85 -21.45 -14.93 -1.92
C GLN A 85 -20.44 -16.04 -2.19
N SER A 86 -20.52 -17.11 -1.41
CA SER A 86 -19.56 -18.22 -1.48
C SER A 86 -19.37 -18.74 -2.91
N GLU A 87 -20.46 -18.95 -3.65
CA GLU A 87 -20.41 -19.49 -5.01
C GLU A 87 -19.79 -18.50 -6.03
N TYR A 88 -20.02 -17.20 -5.83
CA TYR A 88 -19.39 -16.17 -6.64
C TYR A 88 -17.88 -16.11 -6.36
N ILE A 89 -17.48 -16.12 -5.08
CA ILE A 89 -16.06 -16.09 -4.69
C ILE A 89 -15.30 -17.29 -5.27
N LYS A 90 -15.89 -18.49 -5.28
CA LYS A 90 -15.25 -19.69 -5.84
C LYS A 90 -14.94 -19.57 -7.33
N THR A 91 -15.79 -18.86 -8.08
CA THR A 91 -15.71 -18.77 -9.55
C THR A 91 -15.08 -17.48 -10.06
N HIS A 92 -15.09 -16.42 -9.25
CA HIS A 92 -14.61 -15.07 -9.59
C HIS A 92 -13.60 -14.55 -8.55
N PHE A 93 -12.78 -15.44 -7.98
CA PHE A 93 -11.87 -15.11 -6.88
C PHE A 93 -10.95 -13.92 -7.21
N SER A 94 -10.41 -13.86 -8.43
CA SER A 94 -9.57 -12.74 -8.89
C SER A 94 -10.30 -11.40 -8.80
N GLU A 95 -11.54 -11.34 -9.28
CA GLU A 95 -12.36 -10.13 -9.24
C GLU A 95 -12.61 -9.68 -7.79
N CYS A 96 -13.01 -10.61 -6.92
CA CYS A 96 -13.26 -10.33 -5.51
C CYS A 96 -12.00 -9.74 -4.82
N VAL A 97 -10.83 -10.32 -5.09
CA VAL A 97 -9.54 -9.84 -4.56
C VAL A 97 -9.25 -8.42 -5.06
N VAL A 98 -9.34 -8.19 -6.37
CA VAL A 98 -9.02 -6.90 -6.99
C VAL A 98 -9.96 -5.80 -6.49
N LYS A 99 -11.27 -6.06 -6.42
CA LYS A 99 -12.26 -5.08 -5.96
C LYS A 99 -12.05 -4.70 -4.49
N LEU A 100 -11.83 -5.68 -3.62
CA LEU A 100 -11.52 -5.42 -2.20
C LEU A 100 -10.23 -4.61 -2.04
N GLU A 101 -9.18 -4.94 -2.80
CA GLU A 101 -7.90 -4.22 -2.73
C GLU A 101 -8.05 -2.77 -3.19
N GLN A 102 -8.68 -2.55 -4.34
CA GLN A 102 -8.91 -1.22 -4.89
C GLN A 102 -9.76 -0.36 -3.95
N LYS A 103 -10.85 -0.92 -3.39
CA LYS A 103 -11.70 -0.18 -2.45
C LYS A 103 -10.93 0.16 -1.17
N ALA A 104 -10.21 -0.79 -0.57
CA ALA A 104 -9.41 -0.55 0.62
C ALA A 104 -8.32 0.51 0.38
N PHE A 105 -7.65 0.45 -0.78
CA PHE A 105 -6.65 1.45 -1.16
C PHE A 105 -7.29 2.84 -1.36
N SER A 106 -8.46 2.92 -1.99
CA SER A 106 -9.19 4.19 -2.16
C SER A 106 -9.58 4.83 -0.82
N ILE A 107 -10.03 4.04 0.16
CA ILE A 107 -10.36 4.51 1.51
C ILE A 107 -9.10 4.97 2.23
N TYR A 108 -8.01 4.20 2.13
CA TYR A 108 -6.72 4.60 2.68
C TYR A 108 -6.27 5.97 2.12
N LEU A 109 -6.36 6.19 0.81
CA LEU A 109 -5.98 7.45 0.18
C LEU A 109 -6.83 8.64 0.68
N LYS A 110 -8.13 8.43 0.97
CA LYS A 110 -8.98 9.46 1.59
C LYS A 110 -8.51 9.83 2.99
N TYR A 111 -8.12 8.84 3.80
CA TYR A 111 -7.53 9.09 5.13
C TYR A 111 -6.17 9.78 5.04
N GLU A 112 -5.35 9.38 4.08
CA GLU A 112 -4.06 9.98 3.81
C GLU A 112 -4.18 11.45 3.39
N GLU A 113 -5.12 11.78 2.50
CA GLU A 113 -5.45 13.15 2.11
C GLU A 113 -5.87 14.01 3.32
N ARG A 114 -6.77 13.50 4.18
CA ARG A 114 -7.20 14.19 5.41
C ARG A 114 -6.04 14.42 6.37
N LEU A 115 -5.16 13.43 6.53
CA LEU A 115 -3.96 13.54 7.36
C LEU A 115 -3.09 14.69 6.86
N PHE A 116 -2.80 14.76 5.57
CA PHE A 116 -1.96 15.81 5.00
C PHE A 116 -2.57 17.20 5.15
N LEU A 117 -3.88 17.34 4.91
CA LEU A 117 -4.59 18.60 5.13
C LEU A 117 -4.45 19.06 6.60
N SER A 118 -4.54 18.13 7.56
CA SER A 118 -4.37 18.46 8.98
C SER A 118 -2.94 18.90 9.33
N ILE A 119 -1.92 18.35 8.65
CA ILE A 119 -0.52 18.79 8.78
C ILE A 119 -0.37 20.21 8.25
N ILE A 120 -0.92 20.51 7.08
CA ILE A 120 -0.87 21.85 6.49
C ILE A 120 -1.52 22.87 7.43
N GLU A 121 -2.72 22.58 7.93
CA GLU A 121 -3.43 23.45 8.87
C GLU A 121 -2.61 23.72 10.14
N LYS A 122 -2.06 22.66 10.73
CA LYS A 122 -1.27 22.79 11.95
C LYS A 122 0.05 23.52 11.71
N TRP A 123 0.71 23.28 10.57
CA TRP A 123 1.93 23.99 10.19
C TRP A 123 1.66 25.49 9.99
N ILE A 124 0.55 25.87 9.34
CA ILE A 124 0.15 27.28 9.19
C ILE A 124 -0.05 27.92 10.58
N SER A 125 -0.79 27.24 11.47
CA SER A 125 -1.06 27.74 12.82
C SER A 125 0.22 27.93 13.65
N GLU A 126 1.18 27.02 13.57
CA GLU A 126 2.43 27.09 14.32
C GLU A 126 3.44 28.09 13.72
N ASN A 127 3.26 28.49 12.45
CA ASN A 127 4.11 29.43 11.73
C ASN A 127 3.42 30.75 11.39
N GLU A 128 2.32 31.09 12.09
CA GLU A 128 1.51 32.28 11.80
C GLU A 128 2.34 33.58 11.82
N ASP A 129 3.13 33.80 12.88
CA ASP A 129 4.00 34.98 13.02
C ASP A 129 5.03 35.08 11.87
N PHE A 130 5.53 33.95 11.38
CA PHE A 130 6.44 33.89 10.22
C PHE A 130 5.70 34.27 8.93
N LEU A 131 4.53 33.69 8.69
CA LEU A 131 3.72 33.95 7.49
C LEU A 131 3.32 35.42 7.37
N ILE A 132 2.96 36.06 8.49
CA ILE A 132 2.60 37.49 8.52
C ILE A 132 3.80 38.38 8.20
N LYS A 133 4.99 38.04 8.73
CA LYS A 133 6.23 38.77 8.43
C LYS A 133 6.62 38.61 6.97
N LEU A 134 6.50 37.39 6.44
CA LEU A 134 6.81 37.07 5.05
C LEU A 134 5.89 37.84 4.10
N ASN A 135 4.58 37.84 4.34
CA ASN A 135 3.60 38.56 3.51
C ASN A 135 3.85 40.07 3.44
N LYS A 136 4.43 40.67 4.48
CA LYS A 136 4.82 42.09 4.48
C LYS A 136 6.14 42.38 3.75
N LYS A 137 7.03 41.38 3.66
CA LYS A 137 8.38 41.53 3.12
C LYS A 137 8.41 41.26 1.62
N CYS A 138 7.64 40.28 1.15
CA CYS A 138 7.62 39.89 -0.26
C CYS A 138 7.05 41.02 -1.13
N SER A 139 7.70 41.27 -2.27
CA SER A 139 7.27 42.32 -3.21
C SER A 139 6.00 41.92 -3.97
N ASP A 140 5.79 40.62 -4.16
CA ASP A 140 4.62 40.09 -4.84
C ASP A 140 4.17 38.72 -4.30
N PHE A 141 3.03 38.26 -4.82
CA PHE A 141 2.44 36.98 -4.43
C PHE A 141 3.24 35.76 -4.92
N LYS A 142 4.01 35.89 -6.01
CA LYS A 142 4.83 34.79 -6.56
C LYS A 142 6.03 34.52 -5.65
N GLU A 143 6.70 35.57 -5.18
CA GLU A 143 7.77 35.48 -4.19
C GLU A 143 7.25 34.91 -2.86
N PHE A 144 6.11 35.41 -2.37
CA PHE A 144 5.46 34.84 -1.19
C PHE A 144 5.19 33.34 -1.33
N THR A 145 4.62 32.93 -2.47
CA THR A 145 4.35 31.52 -2.80
C THR A 145 5.63 30.68 -2.79
N LYS A 146 6.71 31.18 -3.41
CA LYS A 146 8.01 30.49 -3.46
C LYS A 146 8.55 30.27 -2.06
N GLU A 147 8.54 31.29 -1.21
CA GLU A 147 9.12 31.25 0.13
C GLU A 147 8.31 30.40 1.11
N ILE A 148 6.97 30.41 1.06
CA ILE A 148 6.18 29.50 1.90
C ILE A 148 6.40 28.04 1.49
N CYS A 149 6.46 27.74 0.19
CA CYS A 149 6.74 26.39 -0.29
C CYS A 149 8.16 25.95 0.11
N ARG A 150 9.14 26.85 0.04
CA ARG A 150 10.51 26.62 0.52
C ARG A 150 10.58 26.18 1.97
N ASN A 151 9.82 26.85 2.83
CA ASN A 151 9.81 26.55 4.25
C ASN A 151 8.98 25.32 4.60
N PHE A 152 7.93 25.02 3.83
CA PHE A 152 7.12 23.82 4.02
C PHE A 152 7.73 22.55 3.39
N TYR A 153 8.63 22.69 2.42
CA TYR A 153 9.19 21.57 1.65
C TYR A 153 9.78 20.42 2.49
N PRO A 154 10.55 20.65 3.57
CA PRO A 154 11.05 19.55 4.40
C PRO A 154 9.93 18.66 4.98
N VAL A 155 8.78 19.26 5.31
CA VAL A 155 7.59 18.52 5.77
C VAL A 155 7.03 17.67 4.62
N VAL A 156 6.94 18.24 3.41
CA VAL A 156 6.49 17.49 2.21
C VAL A 156 7.40 16.30 1.94
N GLN A 157 8.71 16.51 1.90
CA GLN A 157 9.70 15.47 1.62
C GLN A 157 9.64 14.32 2.65
N ARG A 158 9.54 14.67 3.93
CA ARG A 158 9.35 13.68 5.00
C ARG A 158 8.08 12.87 4.81
N MET A 159 6.96 13.55 4.54
CA MET A 159 5.67 12.89 4.36
C MET A 159 5.67 11.99 3.12
N GLU A 160 6.26 12.42 2.01
CA GLU A 160 6.42 11.60 0.79
C GLU A 160 7.12 10.28 1.07
N PHE A 161 8.28 10.37 1.73
CA PHE A 161 9.07 9.20 2.07
C PHE A 161 8.28 8.26 2.99
N GLU A 162 7.77 8.75 4.11
CA GLU A 162 7.08 7.92 5.10
C GLU A 162 5.77 7.34 4.57
N SER A 163 5.01 8.11 3.81
CA SER A 163 3.79 7.63 3.16
C SER A 163 4.08 6.58 2.10
N SER A 164 5.13 6.72 1.30
CA SER A 164 5.55 5.70 0.34
C SER A 164 5.86 4.37 1.04
N GLN A 165 6.62 4.42 2.13
CA GLN A 165 6.94 3.23 2.93
C GLN A 165 5.68 2.64 3.59
N THR A 166 4.80 3.48 4.12
CA THR A 166 3.52 3.06 4.73
C THR A 166 2.62 2.39 3.70
N ARG A 167 2.49 2.95 2.49
CA ARG A 167 1.71 2.36 1.39
C ARG A 167 2.24 1.01 0.97
N LYS A 168 3.58 0.84 0.85
CA LYS A 168 4.20 -0.46 0.55
C LYS A 168 3.87 -1.50 1.63
N ALA A 169 4.07 -1.14 2.90
CA ALA A 169 3.82 -2.04 4.03
C ALA A 169 2.33 -2.41 4.15
N ARG A 170 1.44 -1.41 4.10
CA ARG A 170 -0.01 -1.63 4.19
C ARG A 170 -0.55 -2.38 2.98
N GLY A 171 -0.13 -2.04 1.75
CA GLY A 171 -0.60 -2.73 0.55
C GLY A 171 -0.29 -4.22 0.54
N GLY A 172 0.91 -4.63 0.98
CA GLY A 172 1.24 -6.05 1.16
C GLY A 172 0.35 -6.73 2.20
N LYS A 173 0.21 -6.11 3.38
CA LYS A 173 -0.61 -6.66 4.47
C LYS A 173 -2.11 -6.70 4.17
N SER A 174 -2.63 -5.70 3.45
CA SER A 174 -4.00 -5.69 2.94
C SER A 174 -4.23 -6.89 2.03
N PHE A 175 -3.33 -7.10 1.07
CA PHE A 175 -3.43 -8.21 0.12
C PHE A 175 -3.43 -9.56 0.83
N GLU A 176 -2.51 -9.79 1.78
CA GLU A 176 -2.49 -10.99 2.62
C GLU A 176 -3.82 -11.22 3.36
N TYR A 177 -4.41 -10.16 3.94
CA TYR A 177 -5.66 -10.26 4.68
C TYR A 177 -6.86 -10.52 3.76
N ILE A 178 -6.91 -9.89 2.60
CA ILE A 178 -7.98 -10.09 1.62
C ILE A 178 -8.01 -11.56 1.15
N ILE A 179 -6.85 -12.13 0.83
CA ILE A 179 -6.73 -13.55 0.47
C ILE A 179 -7.23 -14.44 1.61
N GLU A 180 -6.76 -14.20 2.83
CA GLU A 180 -7.19 -14.96 4.03
C GLU A 180 -8.71 -14.90 4.22
N CYS A 181 -9.31 -13.72 4.10
CA CYS A 181 -10.75 -13.52 4.28
C CYS A 181 -11.57 -14.24 3.21
N LEU A 182 -11.18 -14.12 1.93
CA LEU A 182 -11.93 -14.73 0.84
C LEU A 182 -11.82 -16.26 0.87
N LEU A 183 -10.65 -16.82 1.19
CA LEU A 183 -10.50 -18.27 1.37
C LEU A 183 -11.38 -18.79 2.52
N LYS A 184 -11.40 -18.09 3.65
CA LYS A 184 -12.26 -18.44 4.79
C LYS A 184 -13.75 -18.32 4.46
N ALA A 185 -14.15 -17.33 3.66
CA ALA A 185 -15.54 -17.14 3.23
C ALA A 185 -16.06 -18.28 2.32
N ILE A 186 -15.16 -19.06 1.71
CA ILE A 186 -15.50 -20.27 0.95
C ILE A 186 -15.09 -21.56 1.66
N ASN A 187 -14.95 -21.50 2.98
CA ASN A 187 -14.61 -22.63 3.86
C ASN A 187 -13.27 -23.31 3.55
N ILE A 188 -12.30 -22.58 2.98
CA ILE A 188 -10.92 -23.05 2.87
C ILE A 188 -10.17 -22.61 4.14
N PRO A 189 -9.79 -23.55 5.03
CA PRO A 189 -9.03 -23.21 6.23
C PRO A 189 -7.66 -22.68 5.85
N CYS A 190 -7.24 -21.60 6.51
CA CYS A 190 -5.89 -21.07 6.35
C CYS A 190 -5.44 -20.31 7.59
N GLU A 191 -4.13 -20.32 7.80
CA GLU A 191 -3.49 -19.65 8.94
C GLU A 191 -2.29 -18.81 8.51
N LYS A 192 -2.08 -17.71 9.22
CA LYS A 192 -0.80 -16.98 9.20
C LYS A 192 0.16 -17.64 10.19
N PRO A 193 1.39 -18.02 9.79
CA PRO A 193 2.37 -18.58 10.72
C PRO A 193 2.61 -17.69 11.96
N ARG A 194 2.47 -18.27 13.16
CA ARG A 194 2.62 -17.58 14.45
C ARG A 194 3.58 -18.33 15.38
N GLY A 195 4.21 -17.61 16.30
CA GLY A 195 5.22 -18.16 17.20
C GLY A 195 6.64 -18.20 16.59
N ARG A 196 7.64 -18.40 17.45
CA ARG A 196 9.06 -18.35 17.06
C ARG A 196 9.44 -19.48 16.11
N GLU A 197 9.04 -20.70 16.47
CA GLU A 197 9.45 -21.91 15.75
C GLU A 197 8.76 -22.05 14.38
N PRO A 198 7.42 -21.90 14.25
CA PRO A 198 6.78 -21.89 12.93
C PRO A 198 7.34 -20.81 12.00
N ARG A 199 7.63 -19.60 12.50
CA ARG A 199 8.24 -18.53 11.69
C ARG A 199 9.67 -18.87 11.26
N ARG A 200 10.43 -19.62 12.06
CA ARG A 200 11.77 -20.10 11.70
C ARG A 200 11.71 -21.12 10.56
N ILE A 201 10.75 -22.05 10.61
CA ILE A 201 10.58 -23.14 9.63
C ILE A 201 9.94 -22.64 8.32
N LEU A 202 8.85 -21.88 8.45
CA LEU A 202 8.01 -21.38 7.36
C LEU A 202 8.54 -20.07 6.76
N LYS A 203 9.50 -19.42 7.42
CA LYS A 203 10.24 -18.24 6.96
C LYS A 203 9.30 -17.14 6.39
N ARG A 204 9.22 -17.05 5.05
CA ARG A 204 8.54 -15.99 4.29
C ARG A 204 7.20 -16.42 3.70
N VAL A 205 6.69 -17.58 4.12
CA VAL A 205 5.33 -18.02 3.80
C VAL A 205 4.35 -17.10 4.54
N ASP A 206 3.42 -16.51 3.80
CA ASP A 206 2.47 -15.54 4.31
C ASP A 206 1.22 -16.23 4.87
N LEU A 207 0.73 -17.27 4.19
CA LEU A 207 -0.39 -18.12 4.62
C LEU A 207 -0.08 -19.60 4.36
N VAL A 208 -0.63 -20.48 5.19
CA VAL A 208 -0.60 -21.93 5.02
C VAL A 208 -2.03 -22.49 5.02
N ILE A 209 -2.23 -23.56 4.26
CA ILE A 209 -3.49 -24.30 4.16
C ILE A 209 -3.18 -25.77 4.44
N PRO A 210 -3.94 -26.47 5.30
CA PRO A 210 -5.07 -25.95 6.09
C PRO A 210 -4.62 -25.11 7.30
N ASP A 211 -3.51 -25.48 7.93
CA ASP A 211 -3.03 -24.89 9.18
C ASP A 211 -1.50 -25.02 9.33
N GLN A 212 -0.93 -24.31 10.30
CA GLN A 212 0.53 -24.31 10.49
C GLN A 212 1.10 -25.62 11.05
N SER A 213 0.31 -26.40 11.80
CA SER A 213 0.75 -27.69 12.33
C SER A 213 0.92 -28.68 11.18
N THR A 214 -0.08 -28.77 10.30
CA THR A 214 -0.03 -29.57 9.08
C THR A 214 1.14 -29.14 8.19
N ALA A 215 1.33 -27.83 7.99
CA ALA A 215 2.43 -27.32 7.18
C ALA A 215 3.84 -27.69 7.70
N ILE A 216 4.00 -27.87 9.01
CA ILE A 216 5.28 -28.24 9.63
C ILE A 216 5.46 -29.77 9.66
N ASN A 217 4.42 -30.50 10.07
CA ASN A 217 4.50 -31.93 10.35
C ASN A 217 4.21 -32.82 9.13
N ARG A 218 3.38 -32.34 8.19
CA ARG A 218 2.98 -33.03 6.95
C ARG A 218 2.95 -32.06 5.77
N PRO A 219 4.11 -31.50 5.38
CA PRO A 219 4.19 -30.45 4.36
C PRO A 219 3.64 -30.86 2.99
N ASP A 220 3.66 -32.15 2.67
CA ASP A 220 3.08 -32.75 1.46
C ASP A 220 1.54 -32.64 1.42
N GLN A 221 0.90 -32.50 2.59
CA GLN A 221 -0.55 -32.30 2.75
C GLN A 221 -0.93 -30.83 2.89
N ALA A 222 0.05 -29.91 2.79
CA ALA A 222 -0.18 -28.48 2.92
C ALA A 222 -0.01 -27.73 1.60
N PHE A 223 -0.47 -26.48 1.59
CA PHE A 223 -0.12 -25.48 0.57
C PHE A 223 0.50 -24.26 1.26
N PHE A 224 1.49 -23.68 0.60
CA PHE A 224 2.28 -22.57 1.13
C PHE A 224 2.08 -21.36 0.22
N LEU A 225 1.38 -20.35 0.72
CA LEU A 225 1.05 -19.16 -0.04
C LEU A 225 2.06 -18.05 0.26
N SER A 226 2.67 -17.50 -0.80
CA SER A 226 3.40 -16.23 -0.75
C SER A 226 2.59 -15.16 -1.47
N CYS A 227 2.15 -14.13 -0.75
CA CYS A 227 1.30 -13.08 -1.27
C CYS A 227 2.17 -11.87 -1.63
N LYS A 228 2.13 -11.44 -2.88
CA LYS A 228 2.88 -10.27 -3.36
C LYS A 228 1.96 -9.42 -4.23
N ARG A 229 1.50 -8.27 -3.70
CA ARG A 229 0.65 -7.34 -4.47
C ARG A 229 1.26 -6.99 -5.83
N THR A 230 2.55 -6.64 -5.83
CA THR A 230 3.40 -6.53 -7.02
C THR A 230 4.67 -7.35 -6.84
N LEU A 231 5.19 -7.93 -7.93
CA LEU A 231 6.33 -8.85 -7.94
C LEU A 231 7.67 -8.10 -7.96
N ARG A 232 7.83 -7.11 -8.86
CA ARG A 232 9.13 -6.46 -9.17
C ARG A 232 10.29 -7.46 -9.22
N GLU A 233 11.38 -7.26 -8.50
CA GLU A 233 12.45 -8.22 -8.20
C GLU A 233 12.19 -9.04 -6.91
N ARG A 234 11.22 -8.60 -6.11
CA ARG A 234 10.91 -9.15 -4.78
C ARG A 234 10.31 -10.55 -4.81
N TRP A 235 9.87 -11.07 -5.94
CA TRP A 235 9.41 -12.45 -6.05
C TRP A 235 10.53 -13.46 -5.75
N LYS A 236 11.80 -13.10 -5.98
CA LYS A 236 12.98 -13.89 -5.57
C LYS A 236 13.06 -14.10 -4.05
N GLN A 237 12.30 -13.30 -3.30
CA GLN A 237 12.21 -13.42 -1.85
C GLN A 237 11.16 -14.44 -1.41
N ALA A 238 10.28 -14.93 -2.29
CA ALA A 238 9.09 -15.68 -1.94
C ALA A 238 9.40 -16.94 -1.14
N ILE A 239 10.39 -17.76 -1.55
CA ILE A 239 10.97 -18.83 -0.73
C ILE A 239 12.45 -19.01 -1.12
N PRO A 240 13.39 -18.95 -0.16
CA PRO A 240 14.81 -18.92 -0.47
C PRO A 240 15.38 -20.23 -1.04
N GLU A 241 14.72 -21.38 -0.83
CA GLU A 241 15.17 -22.70 -1.29
C GLU A 241 13.97 -23.61 -1.57
N ARG A 242 13.98 -24.32 -2.72
CA ARG A 242 12.96 -25.32 -3.07
C ARG A 242 13.01 -26.45 -2.05
N LYS A 243 11.94 -26.62 -1.26
CA LYS A 243 11.75 -27.79 -0.41
C LYS A 243 10.93 -28.83 -1.19
N PRO A 244 11.46 -30.04 -1.45
CA PRO A 244 10.85 -30.99 -2.40
C PRO A 244 9.37 -31.32 -2.15
N SER A 245 8.91 -31.34 -0.89
CA SER A 245 7.53 -31.64 -0.52
C SER A 245 6.60 -30.42 -0.47
N TRP A 246 7.12 -29.21 -0.69
CA TRP A 246 6.33 -27.99 -0.52
C TRP A 246 5.63 -27.59 -1.81
N ARG A 247 4.32 -27.42 -1.71
CA ARG A 247 3.49 -26.89 -2.81
C ARG A 247 3.35 -25.39 -2.64
N VAL A 248 4.22 -24.66 -3.32
CA VAL A 248 4.41 -23.23 -3.14
C VAL A 248 3.63 -22.46 -4.20
N PHE A 249 2.68 -21.67 -3.75
CA PHE A 249 1.82 -20.83 -4.58
C PHE A 249 2.20 -19.36 -4.35
N LEU A 250 2.60 -18.68 -5.41
CA LEU A 250 2.88 -17.25 -5.42
C LEU A 250 1.64 -16.52 -5.94
N LEU A 251 0.99 -15.71 -5.12
CA LEU A 251 -0.20 -14.98 -5.50
C LEU A 251 0.15 -13.53 -5.80
N THR A 252 -0.37 -12.99 -6.88
CA THR A 252 -0.17 -11.59 -7.24
C THR A 252 -1.34 -10.99 -7.99
N ILE A 253 -1.51 -9.68 -7.83
CA ILE A 253 -2.38 -8.84 -8.66
C ILE A 253 -1.56 -7.83 -9.46
N ASP A 254 -0.29 -8.15 -9.75
CA ASP A 254 0.54 -7.32 -10.61
C ASP A 254 -0.08 -7.19 -12.00
N GLU A 255 0.19 -6.07 -12.65
CA GLU A 255 -0.31 -5.77 -14.00
C GLU A 255 0.55 -6.43 -15.08
N ASN A 256 1.76 -6.88 -14.73
CA ASN A 256 2.70 -7.44 -15.67
C ASN A 256 3.51 -8.60 -15.07
N LEU A 257 3.68 -9.66 -15.87
CA LEU A 257 4.59 -10.77 -15.63
C LEU A 257 5.36 -11.04 -16.94
N PRO A 258 6.60 -10.52 -17.08
CA PRO A 258 7.45 -10.85 -18.22
C PRO A 258 7.75 -12.34 -18.30
N GLU A 259 7.97 -12.85 -19.51
CA GLU A 259 8.22 -14.28 -19.77
C GLU A 259 9.43 -14.81 -18.98
N ASP A 260 10.56 -14.11 -19.02
CA ASP A 260 11.77 -14.52 -18.28
C ASP A 260 11.49 -14.68 -16.78
N LYS A 261 10.70 -13.76 -16.21
CA LYS A 261 10.30 -13.83 -14.81
C LYS A 261 9.40 -15.02 -14.52
N ALA A 262 8.46 -15.33 -15.42
CA ALA A 262 7.62 -16.51 -15.30
C ALA A 262 8.46 -17.79 -15.35
N ASN A 263 9.47 -17.85 -16.22
CA ASN A 263 10.39 -19.00 -16.33
C ASN A 263 11.27 -19.13 -15.08
N GLU A 264 11.78 -18.03 -14.53
CA GLU A 264 12.54 -18.08 -13.28
C GLU A 264 11.68 -18.55 -12.08
N ILE A 265 10.39 -18.20 -12.04
CA ILE A 265 9.44 -18.69 -11.04
C ILE A 265 9.28 -20.23 -11.13
N ASP A 266 9.18 -20.76 -12.36
CA ASP A 266 9.07 -22.21 -12.60
C ASP A 266 10.34 -22.96 -12.21
N ALA A 267 11.51 -22.39 -12.51
CA ALA A 267 12.79 -22.96 -12.13
C ALA A 267 12.93 -23.14 -10.59
N LEU A 268 12.23 -22.32 -9.80
CA LEU A 268 12.14 -22.46 -8.34
C LEU A 268 11.06 -23.46 -7.87
N GLY A 269 10.30 -24.05 -8.79
CA GLY A 269 9.24 -25.02 -8.53
C GLY A 269 7.97 -24.39 -7.94
N MET A 270 7.71 -23.11 -8.22
CA MET A 270 6.53 -22.39 -7.74
C MET A 270 5.46 -22.30 -8.83
N ILE A 271 4.19 -22.36 -8.41
CA ILE A 271 3.05 -21.99 -9.26
C ILE A 271 2.67 -20.56 -8.95
N VAL A 272 2.58 -19.70 -9.96
CA VAL A 272 2.15 -18.30 -9.80
C VAL A 272 0.69 -18.12 -10.24
N TYR A 273 -0.10 -17.53 -9.35
CA TYR A 273 -1.48 -17.13 -9.59
C TYR A 273 -1.50 -15.63 -9.87
N VAL A 274 -1.96 -15.27 -11.07
CA VAL A 274 -2.02 -13.89 -11.57
C VAL A 274 -3.47 -13.50 -11.82
N LYS A 275 -3.74 -12.20 -12.00
CA LYS A 275 -5.06 -11.75 -12.46
C LYS A 275 -5.48 -12.51 -13.72
N ASP A 276 -6.75 -12.85 -13.81
CA ASP A 276 -7.26 -13.74 -14.86
C ASP A 276 -6.95 -13.21 -16.27
N GLU A 277 -7.04 -11.89 -16.47
CA GLU A 277 -6.71 -11.23 -17.73
C GLU A 277 -5.21 -11.29 -18.07
N LEU A 278 -4.34 -11.29 -17.06
CA LEU A 278 -2.88 -11.38 -17.25
C LEU A 278 -2.49 -12.78 -17.75
N LYS A 279 -3.11 -13.83 -17.22
CA LYS A 279 -2.88 -15.22 -17.69
C LYS A 279 -3.21 -15.40 -19.18
N ASN A 280 -4.18 -14.64 -19.71
CA ASN A 280 -4.61 -14.79 -21.11
C ASN A 280 -3.62 -14.17 -22.12
N GLN A 281 -2.55 -13.51 -21.67
CA GLN A 281 -1.52 -12.96 -22.56
C GLN A 281 -0.77 -14.07 -23.30
N THR A 282 -0.36 -13.80 -24.54
CA THR A 282 0.20 -14.80 -25.47
C THR A 282 1.43 -15.52 -24.94
N HIS A 283 2.31 -14.83 -24.21
CA HIS A 283 3.51 -15.44 -23.63
C HIS A 283 3.26 -16.20 -22.32
N LEU A 284 2.07 -16.09 -21.72
CA LEU A 284 1.71 -16.74 -20.45
C LEU A 284 0.66 -17.84 -20.59
N LYS A 285 -0.23 -17.77 -21.56
CA LYS A 285 -1.42 -18.64 -21.68
C LYS A 285 -1.09 -20.14 -21.66
N ASP A 286 0.00 -20.55 -22.29
CA ASP A 286 0.38 -21.96 -22.45
C ASP A 286 1.26 -22.48 -21.28
N LYS A 287 1.68 -21.61 -20.36
CA LYS A 287 2.53 -21.97 -19.21
C LYS A 287 1.69 -22.54 -18.06
N SER A 288 1.79 -23.85 -17.80
CA SER A 288 0.96 -24.56 -16.80
C SER A 288 1.20 -24.14 -15.33
N TRP A 289 2.38 -23.59 -15.04
CA TRP A 289 2.75 -23.03 -13.73
C TRP A 289 2.30 -21.58 -13.53
N VAL A 290 1.76 -20.93 -14.56
CA VAL A 290 1.08 -19.64 -14.46
C VAL A 290 -0.42 -19.93 -14.52
N ARG A 291 -1.17 -19.55 -13.48
CA ARG A 291 -2.60 -19.86 -13.35
C ARG A 291 -3.42 -18.60 -13.10
N LYS A 292 -4.72 -18.68 -13.43
CA LYS A 292 -5.66 -17.60 -13.10
C LYS A 292 -5.85 -17.60 -11.59
N LEU A 293 -5.89 -16.42 -10.98
CA LEU A 293 -6.15 -16.29 -9.56
C LEU A 293 -7.54 -16.84 -9.20
N SER A 294 -8.50 -16.82 -10.14
CA SER A 294 -9.78 -17.51 -9.99
C SER A 294 -9.72 -19.05 -9.97
N ASP A 295 -8.64 -19.67 -10.43
CA ASP A 295 -8.47 -21.13 -10.34
C ASP A 295 -8.00 -21.59 -8.95
N LEU A 296 -7.49 -20.67 -8.11
CA LEU A 296 -6.89 -20.98 -6.81
C LEU A 296 -7.82 -21.80 -5.89
N PRO A 297 -9.11 -21.44 -5.67
CA PRO A 297 -10.01 -22.24 -4.85
C PRO A 297 -10.13 -23.69 -5.33
N LYS A 298 -10.30 -23.87 -6.64
CA LYS A 298 -10.43 -25.20 -7.26
C LYS A 298 -9.15 -26.00 -7.11
N ASP A 299 -7.99 -25.38 -7.29
CA ASP A 299 -6.69 -26.04 -7.18
C ASP A 299 -6.34 -26.48 -5.75
N ILE A 300 -6.90 -25.80 -4.74
CA ILE A 300 -6.79 -26.19 -3.34
C ILE A 300 -7.76 -27.32 -3.00
N LEU A 301 -9.01 -27.23 -3.47
CA LEU A 301 -10.10 -28.17 -3.14
C LEU A 301 -10.09 -29.47 -3.98
N GLY A 302 -9.52 -29.43 -5.18
CA GLY A 302 -9.43 -30.57 -6.11
C GLY A 302 -8.39 -31.62 -5.73
N LYS A 303 -8.04 -31.69 -4.44
CA LYS A 303 -7.18 -32.70 -3.83
C LYS A 303 -7.90 -33.38 -2.69
#